data_AF-A0A0N4UHK9-F1
#
_entry.id   AF-A0A0N4UHK9-F1
#
_cell.length_a   1.000
_cell.length_b   1.000
_cell.length_c   1.000
_cell.angle_alpha   90.00
_cell.angle_beta   90.00
_cell.angle_gamma   90.00
#
_symmetry.space_group_name_H-M   'P 1'
#
loop_
_entity.id
_entity.type
_entity.pdbx_description
1 polymer ?
#
loop_
_entity_poly.entity_id
_entity_poly.type
_entity_poly.pdbx_seq_one_letter_code
_entity_poly.pdbx_strand_id
1 'polypeptide(L)'
;MNISETRKFVENISNDLRTLSSEAKKKHVQIKEAAESGLVKVRNISSISNEHNLSSNLRSASSELLHPLLIGCSSKNARLVQISLQAIQRMIQQKVIDKTSATAVVNELWNLMEAECEELRILQTLTPLVSTELLITGQWLAKCLVICFRLKFAKDHIVINTAMATVRHLVMSVFERVIQVSFDFHFRF
;
A
#
# COMPACT_ATOMS: atom_id res chain seq x y z
N MET A 1 -11.09 -5.33 -12.42
CA MET A 1 -10.36 -6.59 -12.22
C MET A 1 -11.25 -7.71 -12.72
N ASN A 2 -10.79 -8.47 -13.72
CA ASN A 2 -11.49 -9.69 -14.13
C ASN A 2 -11.14 -10.85 -13.18
N ILE A 3 -11.87 -11.96 -13.25
CA ILE A 3 -11.70 -13.08 -12.31
C ILE A 3 -10.30 -13.70 -12.37
N SER A 4 -9.68 -13.76 -13.56
CA SER A 4 -8.33 -14.32 -13.72
C SER A 4 -7.29 -13.45 -13.01
N GLU A 5 -7.41 -12.13 -13.09
CA GLU A 5 -6.55 -11.19 -12.37
C GLU A 5 -6.74 -11.32 -10.86
N THR A 6 -7.98 -11.44 -10.38
CA THR A 6 -8.27 -11.63 -8.95
C THR A 6 -7.65 -12.91 -8.42
N ARG A 7 -7.75 -14.04 -9.15
CA ARG A 7 -7.13 -15.30 -8.74
C ARG A 7 -5.61 -15.21 -8.73
N LYS A 8 -5.01 -14.59 -9.75
CA LYS A 8 -3.55 -14.31 -9.77
C LYS A 8 -3.12 -13.42 -8.60
N PHE A 9 -3.94 -12.44 -8.21
CA PHE A 9 -3.70 -11.63 -7.02
C PHE A 9 -3.71 -12.48 -5.73
N VAL A 10 -4.71 -13.38 -5.57
CA VAL A 10 -4.78 -14.32 -4.44
C VAL A 10 -3.53 -15.19 -4.34
N GLU A 11 -3.01 -15.69 -5.45
CA GLU A 11 -1.76 -16.45 -5.49
C GLU A 11 -0.56 -15.60 -5.06
N ASN A 12 -0.44 -14.38 -5.61
CA ASN A 12 0.65 -13.47 -5.29
C ASN A 12 0.65 -13.09 -3.80
N ILE A 13 -0.48 -12.65 -3.25
CA ILE A 13 -0.56 -12.25 -1.84
C ILE A 13 -0.31 -13.45 -0.91
N SER A 14 -0.72 -14.66 -1.31
CA SER A 14 -0.39 -15.88 -0.57
C SER A 14 1.12 -16.16 -0.59
N ASN A 15 1.79 -15.96 -1.73
CA ASN A 15 3.24 -16.13 -1.81
C ASN A 15 4.00 -15.07 -1.00
N ASP A 16 3.50 -13.84 -0.98
CA ASP A 16 4.05 -12.76 -0.18
C ASP A 16 4.00 -13.05 1.32
N LEU A 17 2.84 -13.49 1.81
CA LEU A 17 2.66 -13.83 3.23
C LEU A 17 3.50 -15.05 3.64
N ARG A 18 3.64 -16.05 2.76
CA ARG A 18 4.59 -17.17 3.00
C ARG A 18 6.03 -16.68 3.09
N THR A 19 6.43 -15.80 2.17
CA THR A 19 7.77 -15.22 2.14
C THR A 19 8.02 -14.42 3.41
N LEU A 20 7.06 -13.57 3.82
CA LEU A 20 7.13 -12.77 5.03
C LEU A 20 7.27 -13.64 6.29
N SER A 21 6.44 -14.69 6.42
CA SER A 21 6.54 -15.66 7.52
C SER A 21 7.91 -16.34 7.56
N SER A 22 8.40 -16.81 6.40
CA SER A 22 9.68 -17.49 6.28
C SER A 22 10.89 -16.60 6.59
N GLU A 23 10.80 -15.31 6.26
CA GLU A 23 11.85 -14.31 6.51
C GLU A 23 11.87 -13.86 7.98
N ALA A 24 10.69 -13.71 8.60
CA ALA A 24 10.54 -13.33 10.00
C ALA A 24 11.19 -14.34 10.97
N LYS A 25 11.11 -15.64 10.64
CA LYS A 25 11.69 -16.76 11.41
C LYS A 25 11.29 -16.68 12.89
N LYS A 26 12.19 -17.07 13.80
CA LYS A 26 12.02 -16.92 15.26
C LYS A 26 12.41 -15.52 15.78
N LYS A 27 13.01 -14.67 14.94
CA LYS A 27 13.46 -13.32 15.34
C LYS A 27 12.29 -12.33 15.44
N HIS A 28 11.25 -12.54 14.63
CA HIS A 28 10.06 -11.70 14.59
C HIS A 28 8.79 -12.54 14.67
N VAL A 29 8.58 -13.22 15.81
CA VAL A 29 7.48 -14.18 16.00
C VAL A 29 6.10 -13.57 15.71
N GLN A 30 5.86 -12.32 16.12
CA GLN A 30 4.59 -11.63 15.88
C GLN A 30 4.29 -11.44 14.39
N ILE A 31 5.30 -11.16 13.57
CA ILE A 31 5.15 -11.02 12.11
C ILE A 31 4.86 -12.39 11.49
N LYS A 32 5.58 -13.41 11.95
CA LYS A 32 5.39 -14.78 11.48
C LYS A 32 3.95 -15.26 11.73
N GLU A 33 3.46 -15.13 12.95
CA GLU A 33 2.10 -15.52 13.35
C GLU A 33 1.04 -14.71 12.62
N ALA A 34 1.23 -13.39 12.49
CA ALA A 34 0.32 -12.53 11.73
C ALA A 34 0.25 -12.94 10.26
N ALA A 35 1.39 -13.29 9.64
CA ALA A 35 1.45 -13.71 8.25
C ALA A 35 0.80 -15.09 8.03
N GLU A 36 0.98 -16.03 8.96
CA GLU A 36 0.31 -17.32 8.96
C GLU A 36 -1.22 -17.19 9.11
N SER A 37 -1.66 -16.31 10.02
CA SER A 37 -3.09 -15.95 10.16
C SER A 37 -3.64 -15.31 8.88
N GLY A 38 -2.88 -14.40 8.27
CA GLY A 38 -3.21 -13.79 6.98
C GLY A 38 -3.37 -14.82 5.87
N LEU A 39 -2.51 -15.84 5.80
CA LEU A 39 -2.61 -16.94 4.83
C LEU A 39 -3.91 -17.73 4.97
N VAL A 40 -4.27 -18.07 6.21
CA VAL A 40 -5.53 -18.74 6.51
C VAL A 40 -6.71 -17.88 6.06
N LYS A 41 -6.66 -16.57 6.34
CA LYS A 41 -7.71 -15.63 5.93
C LYS A 41 -7.86 -15.54 4.41
N VAL A 42 -6.77 -15.37 3.66
CA VAL A 42 -6.78 -15.35 2.18
C VAL A 42 -7.39 -16.64 1.64
N ARG A 43 -6.97 -17.80 2.17
CA ARG A 43 -7.49 -19.11 1.76
C ARG A 43 -8.99 -19.22 2.05
N ASN A 44 -9.44 -18.81 3.23
CA ASN A 44 -10.84 -18.86 3.61
C ASN A 44 -11.69 -17.98 2.70
N ILE A 45 -11.26 -16.73 2.45
CA ILE A 45 -11.93 -15.82 1.51
C ILE A 45 -12.00 -16.47 0.12
N SER A 46 -10.90 -17.02 -0.38
CA SER A 46 -10.87 -17.69 -1.69
C SER A 46 -11.77 -18.93 -1.76
N SER A 47 -11.99 -19.63 -0.65
CA SER A 47 -12.81 -20.84 -0.60
C SER A 47 -14.30 -20.56 -0.52
N ILE A 48 -14.71 -19.49 0.18
CA ILE A 48 -16.13 -19.14 0.35
C ILE A 48 -16.65 -18.21 -0.75
N SER A 49 -15.75 -17.60 -1.51
CA SER A 49 -16.10 -16.66 -2.56
C SER A 49 -16.41 -17.38 -3.88
N ASN A 50 -17.39 -16.86 -4.60
CA ASN A 50 -17.64 -17.19 -6.00
C ASN A 50 -16.94 -16.15 -6.91
N GLU A 51 -17.13 -16.31 -8.21
CA GLU A 51 -16.44 -15.49 -9.22
C GLU A 51 -16.87 -14.02 -9.22
N HIS A 52 -18.06 -13.71 -8.69
CA HIS A 52 -18.61 -12.36 -8.68
C HIS A 52 -18.26 -11.58 -7.40
N ASN A 53 -17.97 -12.26 -6.29
CA ASN A 53 -17.78 -11.62 -4.98
C ASN A 53 -16.36 -11.74 -4.41
N LEU A 54 -15.45 -12.48 -5.04
CA LEU A 54 -14.07 -12.65 -4.55
C LEU A 54 -13.36 -11.29 -4.38
N SER A 55 -13.43 -10.43 -5.40
CA SER A 55 -12.79 -9.12 -5.38
C SER A 55 -13.35 -8.22 -4.27
N SER A 56 -14.67 -8.22 -4.07
CA SER A 56 -15.31 -7.43 -3.01
C SER A 56 -14.98 -7.98 -1.63
N ASN A 57 -14.96 -9.30 -1.44
CA ASN A 57 -14.63 -9.93 -0.17
C ASN A 57 -13.17 -9.67 0.23
N LEU A 58 -12.24 -9.70 -0.73
CA LEU A 58 -10.85 -9.33 -0.50
C LEU A 58 -10.72 -7.85 -0.08
N ARG A 59 -11.44 -6.94 -0.73
CA ARG A 59 -11.44 -5.52 -0.38
C ARG A 59 -12.05 -5.25 0.99
N SER A 60 -13.13 -5.96 1.35
CA SER A 60 -13.75 -5.88 2.67
C SER A 60 -12.83 -6.39 3.79
N ALA A 61 -11.95 -7.36 3.48
CA ALA A 61 -10.94 -7.88 4.42
C ALA A 61 -9.60 -7.12 4.37
N SER A 62 -9.53 -5.97 3.68
CA SER A 62 -8.27 -5.27 3.39
C SER A 62 -7.44 -4.94 4.62
N SER A 63 -8.07 -4.49 5.70
CA SER A 63 -7.40 -4.17 6.97
C SER A 63 -6.73 -5.41 7.60
N GLU A 64 -7.41 -6.55 7.58
CA GLU A 64 -6.89 -7.82 8.09
C GLU A 64 -5.75 -8.36 7.21
N LEU A 65 -5.87 -8.22 5.89
CA LEU A 65 -4.83 -8.63 4.94
C LEU A 65 -3.57 -7.76 5.01
N LEU A 66 -3.74 -6.46 5.32
CA LEU A 66 -2.63 -5.52 5.50
C LEU A 66 -1.92 -5.69 6.84
N HIS A 67 -2.62 -6.13 7.88
CA HIS A 67 -2.08 -6.25 9.23
C HIS A 67 -0.68 -6.89 9.31
N PRO A 68 -0.42 -8.11 8.77
CA PRO A 68 0.92 -8.68 8.78
C PRO A 68 1.97 -7.84 8.03
N LEU A 69 1.56 -7.21 6.93
CA LEU A 69 2.45 -6.38 6.11
C LEU A 69 2.84 -5.11 6.87
N LEU A 70 1.89 -4.47 7.55
CA LEU A 70 2.12 -3.27 8.37
C LEU A 70 3.04 -3.58 9.55
N ILE A 71 2.85 -4.68 10.27
CA ILE A 71 3.80 -5.09 11.34
C ILE A 71 5.19 -5.37 10.73
N GLY A 72 5.23 -5.98 9.54
CA GLY A 72 6.46 -6.16 8.77
C GLY A 72 7.20 -4.84 8.50
N CYS A 73 6.47 -3.80 8.11
CA CYS A 73 7.01 -2.45 7.98
C CYS A 73 7.50 -1.89 9.31
N SER A 74 6.70 -2.01 10.38
CA SER A 74 7.03 -1.45 11.70
C SER A 74 8.26 -2.07 12.35
N SER A 75 8.69 -3.26 11.89
CA SER A 75 9.95 -3.86 12.32
C SER A 75 11.19 -3.04 11.95
N LYS A 76 11.09 -2.17 10.93
CA LYS A 76 12.21 -1.40 10.34
C LYS A 76 13.36 -2.29 9.86
N ASN A 77 13.12 -3.59 9.71
CA ASN A 77 14.07 -4.52 9.13
C ASN A 77 13.96 -4.42 7.60
N ALA A 78 15.01 -3.92 6.94
CA ALA A 78 15.03 -3.65 5.51
C ALA A 78 14.40 -4.77 4.67
N ARG A 79 14.74 -6.04 4.95
CA ARG A 79 14.23 -7.17 4.18
C ARG A 79 12.73 -7.41 4.40
N LEU A 80 12.24 -7.33 5.64
CA LEU A 80 10.81 -7.45 5.95
C LEU A 80 10.02 -6.28 5.38
N VAL A 81 10.55 -5.06 5.48
CA VAL A 81 9.94 -3.85 4.89
C VAL A 81 9.81 -4.01 3.38
N GLN A 82 10.85 -4.50 2.68
CA GLN A 82 10.80 -4.72 1.23
C GLN A 82 9.69 -5.69 0.83
N ILE A 83 9.58 -6.85 1.50
CA ILE A 83 8.55 -7.85 1.24
C ILE A 83 7.16 -7.25 1.48
N SER A 84 6.98 -6.57 2.62
CA SER A 84 5.73 -5.94 3.00
C SER A 84 5.29 -4.86 2.01
N LEU A 85 6.15 -3.89 1.69
CA LEU A 85 5.82 -2.81 0.77
C LEU A 85 5.53 -3.32 -0.64
N GLN A 86 6.24 -4.35 -1.10
CA GLN A 86 5.96 -4.96 -2.40
C GLN A 86 4.56 -5.60 -2.45
N ALA A 87 4.16 -6.29 -1.37
CA ALA A 87 2.82 -6.85 -1.25
C ALA A 87 1.74 -5.75 -1.16
N ILE A 88 1.99 -4.70 -0.39
CA ILE A 88 1.10 -3.52 -0.28
C ILE A 88 0.91 -2.87 -1.66
N GLN A 89 1.98 -2.68 -2.44
CA GLN A 89 1.88 -2.13 -3.80
C GLN A 89 0.98 -2.97 -4.70
N ARG A 90 1.06 -4.30 -4.64
CA ARG A 90 0.13 -5.18 -5.36
C ARG A 90 -1.31 -5.00 -4.91
N MET A 91 -1.55 -4.90 -3.60
CA MET A 91 -2.91 -4.66 -3.07
C MET A 91 -3.47 -3.31 -3.56
N ILE A 92 -2.64 -2.27 -3.62
CA ILE A 92 -3.01 -0.95 -4.18
C ILE A 92 -3.40 -1.10 -5.66
N GLN A 93 -2.51 -1.69 -6.47
CA GLN A 93 -2.70 -1.82 -7.92
C GLN A 93 -3.94 -2.65 -8.28
N GLN A 94 -4.25 -3.68 -7.47
CA GLN A 94 -5.42 -4.53 -7.65
C GLN A 94 -6.69 -3.95 -7.01
N LYS A 95 -6.64 -2.72 -6.47
CA LYS A 95 -7.79 -2.04 -5.87
C LYS A 95 -8.41 -2.84 -4.71
N VAL A 96 -7.57 -3.50 -3.92
CA VAL A 96 -7.98 -4.31 -2.77
C VAL A 96 -7.89 -3.51 -1.46
N ILE A 97 -7.44 -2.26 -1.50
CA ILE A 97 -7.32 -1.40 -0.31
C ILE A 97 -8.54 -0.48 -0.20
N ASP A 98 -9.14 -0.41 0.99
CA ASP A 98 -10.18 0.57 1.30
C ASP A 98 -9.58 1.89 1.83
N LYS A 99 -10.43 2.91 2.03
CA LYS A 99 -9.96 4.25 2.41
C LYS A 99 -9.26 4.25 3.77
N THR A 100 -9.77 3.51 4.74
CA THR A 100 -9.21 3.43 6.10
C THR A 100 -7.86 2.72 6.10
N SER A 101 -7.74 1.63 5.34
CA SER A 101 -6.48 0.92 5.15
C SER A 101 -5.43 1.77 4.44
N ALA A 102 -5.84 2.55 3.44
CA ALA A 102 -4.94 3.44 2.72
C ALA A 102 -4.29 4.48 3.66
N THR A 103 -5.04 5.03 4.61
CA THR A 103 -4.48 5.99 5.59
C THR A 103 -3.56 5.31 6.60
N ALA A 104 -3.83 4.05 6.98
CA ALA A 104 -2.91 3.25 7.78
C ALA A 104 -1.57 3.02 7.04
N VAL A 105 -1.60 2.74 5.74
CA VAL A 105 -0.38 2.65 4.91
C VAL A 105 0.38 3.97 4.91
N VAL A 106 -0.28 5.12 4.73
CA VAL A 106 0.38 6.44 4.77
C VAL A 106 1.06 6.71 6.12
N ASN A 107 0.40 6.34 7.22
CA ASN A 107 1.01 6.45 8.56
C ASN A 107 2.27 5.61 8.68
N GLU A 108 2.25 4.39 8.15
CA GLU A 108 3.40 3.52 8.25
C GLU A 108 4.56 3.96 7.34
N LEU A 109 4.26 4.48 6.15
CA LEU A 109 5.25 5.12 5.28
C LEU A 109 5.92 6.32 5.96
N TRP A 110 5.17 7.09 6.75
CA TRP A 110 5.73 8.17 7.57
C TRP A 110 6.71 7.63 8.62
N ASN A 111 6.34 6.57 9.33
CA ASN A 111 7.19 5.95 10.35
C ASN A 111 8.50 5.39 9.76
N LEU A 112 8.43 4.80 8.57
CA LEU A 112 9.62 4.31 7.85
C LEU A 112 10.54 5.46 7.41
N MET A 113 9.96 6.58 6.96
CA MET A 113 10.74 7.78 6.62
C MET A 113 11.43 8.37 7.84
N GLU A 114 10.75 8.47 9.00
CA GLU A 114 11.40 8.91 10.25
C GLU A 114 12.55 8.00 10.67
N ALA A 115 12.48 6.73 10.29
CA ALA A 115 13.51 5.74 10.58
C ALA A 115 14.63 5.67 9.54
N GLU A 116 14.62 6.53 8.51
CA GLU A 116 15.54 6.46 7.35
C GLU A 116 15.59 5.05 6.72
N CYS A 117 14.46 4.34 6.71
CA CYS A 117 14.39 2.93 6.33
C CYS A 117 13.70 2.73 4.98
N GLU A 118 14.40 2.13 4.01
CA GLU A 118 13.86 1.79 2.69
C GLU A 118 13.21 3.00 1.97
N GLU A 119 13.83 4.18 2.06
CA GLU A 119 13.30 5.45 1.58
C GLU A 119 12.85 5.43 0.11
N LEU A 120 13.60 4.74 -0.76
CA LEU A 120 13.21 4.57 -2.16
C LEU A 120 11.89 3.77 -2.29
N ARG A 121 11.71 2.72 -1.48
CA ARG A 121 10.47 1.91 -1.47
C ARG A 121 9.28 2.69 -0.94
N ILE A 122 9.51 3.64 -0.02
CA ILE A 122 8.48 4.56 0.45
C ILE A 122 7.92 5.34 -0.74
N LEU A 123 8.78 5.99 -1.54
CA LEU A 123 8.36 6.78 -2.71
C LEU A 123 7.67 5.93 -3.78
N GLN A 124 8.22 4.73 -4.04
CA GLN A 124 7.64 3.77 -4.98
C GLN A 124 6.26 3.25 -4.54
N THR A 125 5.98 3.20 -3.23
CA THR A 125 4.67 2.79 -2.69
C THR A 125 3.69 3.96 -2.66
N LEU A 126 4.19 5.13 -2.27
CA LEU A 126 3.40 6.35 -2.13
C LEU A 126 2.81 6.80 -3.48
N THR A 127 3.59 6.68 -4.55
CA THR A 127 3.16 7.06 -5.90
C THR A 127 1.86 6.35 -6.34
N PRO A 128 1.80 5.00 -6.45
CA PRO A 128 0.56 4.32 -6.81
C PRO A 128 -0.53 4.47 -5.76
N LEU A 129 -0.18 4.59 -4.46
CA LEU A 129 -1.17 4.78 -3.40
C LEU A 129 -2.00 6.06 -3.60
N VAL A 130 -1.38 7.12 -4.11
CA VAL A 130 -2.09 8.35 -4.43
C VAL A 130 -2.71 8.30 -5.83
N SER A 131 -2.07 7.69 -6.83
CA SER A 131 -2.57 7.79 -8.21
C SER A 131 -3.60 6.75 -8.63
N THR A 132 -3.70 5.60 -7.94
CA THR A 132 -4.52 4.46 -8.40
C THR A 132 -6.03 4.67 -8.18
N GLU A 133 -6.41 5.21 -7.03
CA GLU A 133 -7.79 5.51 -6.64
C GLU A 133 -7.81 6.75 -5.73
N LEU A 134 -8.94 7.46 -5.65
CA LEU A 134 -9.12 8.63 -4.78
C LEU A 134 -9.29 8.24 -3.30
N LEU A 135 -8.42 7.38 -2.78
CA LEU A 135 -8.41 6.95 -1.38
C LEU A 135 -7.74 8.00 -0.48
N ILE A 136 -6.68 8.64 -0.97
CA ILE A 136 -5.88 9.61 -0.23
C ILE A 136 -6.28 11.04 -0.60
N THR A 137 -6.96 11.72 0.31
CA THR A 137 -7.40 13.13 0.18
C THR A 137 -7.16 13.92 1.46
N GLY A 138 -7.29 15.25 1.39
CA GLY A 138 -7.18 16.15 2.55
C GLY A 138 -5.84 16.03 3.28
N GLN A 139 -5.88 15.93 4.60
CA GLN A 139 -4.68 15.84 5.45
C GLN A 139 -3.75 14.66 5.09
N TRP A 140 -4.31 13.56 4.57
CA TRP A 140 -3.52 12.38 4.20
C TRP A 140 -2.70 12.64 2.93
N LEU A 141 -3.26 13.40 1.99
CA LEU A 141 -2.53 13.84 0.80
C LEU A 141 -1.45 14.85 1.16
N ALA A 142 -1.74 15.77 2.08
CA ALA A 142 -0.74 16.68 2.63
C ALA A 142 0.41 15.91 3.30
N LYS A 143 0.10 14.89 4.11
CA LYS A 143 1.09 14.02 4.75
C LYS A 143 1.98 13.31 3.71
N CYS A 144 1.39 12.79 2.62
CA CYS A 144 2.14 12.23 1.50
C CYS A 144 3.11 13.24 0.86
N LEU A 145 2.67 14.48 0.60
CA LEU A 145 3.52 15.53 0.05
C LEU A 145 4.68 15.86 0.99
N VAL A 146 4.41 15.97 2.31
CA VAL A 146 5.46 16.21 3.31
C VAL A 146 6.48 15.09 3.33
N ILE A 147 6.06 13.83 3.21
CA ILE A 147 6.99 12.70 3.09
C ILE A 147 7.95 12.91 1.91
N CYS A 148 7.41 13.21 0.73
CA CYS A 148 8.23 13.46 -0.44
C CYS A 148 9.16 14.66 -0.28
N PHE A 149 8.70 15.77 0.33
CA PHE A 149 9.55 16.92 0.58
C PHE A 149 10.71 16.62 1.54
N ARG A 150 10.48 15.83 2.59
CA ARG A 150 11.53 15.41 3.52
C ARG A 150 12.55 14.50 2.85
N LEU A 151 12.11 13.55 2.04
CA LEU A 151 12.99 12.64 1.30
C LEU A 151 13.84 13.32 0.22
N LYS A 152 13.55 14.58 -0.15
CA LYS A 152 14.47 15.38 -0.98
C LYS A 152 15.78 15.76 -0.28
N PHE A 153 15.82 15.63 1.05
CA PHE A 153 17.02 15.87 1.86
C PHE A 153 17.68 14.56 2.32
N ALA A 154 17.25 13.41 1.76
CA ALA A 154 17.90 12.13 1.98
C ALA A 154 19.34 12.13 1.45
N LYS A 155 20.14 11.15 1.86
CA LYS A 155 21.56 11.04 1.48
C LYS A 155 21.76 10.48 0.07
N ASP A 156 20.84 9.64 -0.39
CA ASP A 156 20.92 8.97 -1.69
C ASP A 156 20.30 9.83 -2.81
N HIS A 157 21.11 10.14 -3.83
CA HIS A 157 20.67 10.90 -5.01
C HIS A 157 19.50 10.24 -5.76
N ILE A 158 19.40 8.91 -5.76
CA ILE A 158 18.27 8.20 -6.40
C ILE A 158 16.98 8.50 -5.64
N VAL A 159 17.03 8.48 -4.30
CA VAL A 159 15.90 8.84 -3.43
C VAL A 159 15.51 10.29 -3.66
N ILE A 160 16.48 11.23 -3.66
CA ILE A 160 16.22 12.66 -3.88
C ILE A 160 15.55 12.90 -5.24
N ASN A 161 16.08 12.30 -6.31
CA ASN A 161 15.55 12.46 -7.67
C ASN A 161 14.14 11.86 -7.79
N THR A 162 13.93 10.68 -7.21
CA THR A 162 12.61 10.04 -7.18
C THR A 162 11.62 10.89 -6.38
N ALA A 163 12.03 11.45 -5.24
CA ALA A 163 11.18 12.31 -4.42
C ALA A 163 10.74 13.56 -5.20
N MET A 164 11.65 14.20 -5.93
CA MET A 164 11.32 15.32 -6.80
C MET A 164 10.33 14.95 -7.92
N ALA A 165 10.49 13.78 -8.53
CA ALA A 165 9.55 13.29 -9.53
C ALA A 165 8.17 13.00 -8.92
N THR A 166 8.14 12.34 -7.76
CA THR A 166 6.90 12.04 -7.03
C THR A 166 6.18 13.32 -6.62
N VAL A 167 6.87 14.35 -6.08
CA VAL A 167 6.22 15.65 -5.77
C VAL A 167 5.52 16.23 -6.99
N ARG A 168 6.20 16.30 -8.15
CA ARG A 168 5.59 16.82 -9.38
C ARG A 168 4.35 16.02 -9.77
N HIS A 169 4.44 14.69 -9.73
CA HIS A 169 3.32 13.81 -10.04
C HIS A 169 2.14 14.02 -9.09
N LEU A 170 2.37 14.07 -7.77
CA LEU A 170 1.32 14.27 -6.79
C LEU A 170 0.64 15.63 -6.94
N VAL A 171 1.41 16.69 -7.21
CA VAL A 171 0.88 18.03 -7.46
C VAL A 171 0.00 18.04 -8.72
N MET A 172 0.44 17.40 -9.81
CA MET A 172 -0.38 17.24 -11.02
C MET A 172 -1.69 16.49 -10.71
N SER A 173 -1.61 15.37 -9.99
CA SER A 173 -2.81 14.63 -9.58
C SER A 173 -3.75 15.45 -8.70
N VAL A 174 -3.25 16.36 -7.86
CA VAL A 174 -4.10 17.27 -7.07
C VAL A 174 -4.87 18.21 -8.01
N PHE A 175 -4.20 18.83 -8.98
CA PHE A 175 -4.85 19.74 -9.93
C PHE A 175 -5.89 19.03 -10.79
N GLU A 176 -5.58 17.83 -11.30
CA GLU A 176 -6.51 17.00 -12.06
C GLU A 176 -7.78 16.69 -11.26
N ARG A 177 -7.64 16.36 -9.97
CA ARG A 177 -8.78 16.10 -9.07
C ARG A 177 -9.65 17.33 -8.84
N VAL A 178 -9.04 18.52 -8.69
CA VAL A 178 -9.79 19.78 -8.54
C VAL A 178 -10.59 20.06 -9.81
N ILE A 179 -9.97 19.91 -10.97
CA ILE A 179 -10.62 20.09 -12.27
C ILE A 179 -11.80 19.12 -12.44
N GLN A 180 -11.62 17.84 -12.12
CA GLN A 180 -12.67 16.82 -12.17
C GLN A 180 -13.86 17.18 -11.26
N VAL A 181 -13.60 17.59 -10.02
CA VAL A 181 -14.65 18.02 -9.08
C VAL A 181 -15.40 19.26 -9.60
N SER A 182 -14.71 20.20 -10.23
CA SER A 182 -15.35 21.38 -10.84
C SER A 182 -16.25 21.02 -12.02
N PHE A 183 -15.84 20.09 -12.89
CA PHE A 183 -16.69 19.61 -13.99
C PHE A 183 -17.91 18.84 -13.50
N ASP A 184 -17.73 17.95 -12.51
CA ASP A 184 -18.86 17.22 -11.91
C ASP A 184 -19.89 18.16 -11.27
N PHE A 185 -19.45 19.32 -10.76
CA PHE A 185 -20.36 20.36 -10.28
C PHE A 185 -21.10 21.03 -11.44
N HIS A 186 -20.42 21.40 -12.52
CA HIS A 186 -21.03 22.09 -13.66
C HIS A 186 -22.10 21.25 -14.39
N PHE A 187 -21.99 19.92 -14.41
CA PHE A 187 -22.99 19.04 -15.05
C PHE A 187 -24.12 18.58 -14.12
N ARG A 188 -24.04 18.87 -12.82
CA ARG A 188 -25.11 18.55 -11.86
C ARG A 188 -26.12 19.69 -11.67
N PHE A 189 -25.89 20.86 -12.27
CA PHE A 189 -26.80 22.01 -12.30
C PHE A 189 -27.10 22.39 -13.76
#